data_AF-A0A7S3SGP6-F1
#
_entry.id   AF-A0A7S3SGP6-F1
#
_cell.length_a   1.000
_cell.length_b   1.000
_cell.length_c   1.000
_cell.angle_alpha   90.00
_cell.angle_beta   90.00
_cell.angle_gamma   90.00
#
_symmetry.space_group_name_H-M   'P 1'
#
loop_
_entity.id
_entity.type
_entity.pdbx_description
1 polymer ?
#
loop_
_entity_poly.entity_id
_entity_poly.type
_entity_poly.pdbx_seq_one_letter_code
_entity_poly.pdbx_strand_id
1 'polypeptide(L)'
;MGAACCAGEDGGGGAQLSELKAAPPEKIDYGQEAEQTSEYTMVIDFRLPDGSCQKSSFTRRPLGLDIDKKMPMTTMRVRDGSAGQAAGVEVGWVIEAIQGQSIEGMDFKDAYEVLKKASADLAEQSP
;
A
#
# COMPACT_ATOMS: atom_id res chain seq x y z
N MET A 1 26.08 12.35 -65.64
CA MET A 1 27.39 12.66 -65.02
C MET A 1 27.49 14.15 -64.79
N GLY A 2 27.89 14.54 -63.57
CA GLY A 2 28.33 15.89 -63.18
C GLY A 2 27.21 16.90 -62.93
N ALA A 3 27.32 17.87 -62.03
CA ALA A 3 28.23 18.15 -60.92
C ALA A 3 27.68 19.43 -60.22
N ALA A 4 28.26 19.76 -59.08
CA ALA A 4 28.22 21.04 -58.36
C ALA A 4 27.04 21.26 -57.39
N CYS A 5 27.21 21.91 -56.24
CA CYS A 5 28.35 22.20 -55.36
C CYS A 5 27.73 22.82 -54.10
N CYS A 6 28.45 22.68 -52.98
CA CYS A 6 28.14 23.16 -51.64
C CYS A 6 27.89 24.69 -51.53
N ALA A 7 27.04 25.10 -50.58
CA ALA A 7 27.32 26.15 -49.58
C ALA A 7 26.08 26.37 -48.69
N GLY A 8 26.28 26.45 -47.37
CA GLY A 8 25.24 26.76 -46.39
C GLY A 8 25.66 26.36 -44.98
N GLU A 9 26.52 27.17 -44.39
CA GLU A 9 26.96 27.12 -42.98
C GLU A 9 25.83 27.57 -42.01
N ASP A 10 26.14 27.44 -40.71
CA ASP A 10 25.70 28.30 -39.59
C ASP A 10 24.68 27.76 -38.56
N GLY A 11 25.16 27.72 -37.31
CA GLY A 11 24.41 27.83 -36.04
C GLY A 11 23.88 26.52 -35.48
N GLY A 12 24.41 25.95 -34.39
CA GLY A 12 24.49 26.54 -33.05
C GLY A 12 23.07 26.67 -32.47
N GLY A 13 22.67 26.11 -31.33
CA GLY A 13 23.27 25.38 -30.24
C GLY A 13 22.21 25.35 -29.13
N GLY A 14 22.14 24.25 -28.37
CA GLY A 14 21.59 24.18 -27.01
C GLY A 14 20.15 24.64 -26.75
N ALA A 15 19.25 23.67 -26.56
CA ALA A 15 18.33 23.75 -25.43
C ALA A 15 18.06 22.33 -24.91
N GLN A 16 18.48 22.14 -23.67
CA GLN A 16 18.48 20.93 -22.88
C GLN A 16 17.04 20.62 -22.45
N LEU A 17 16.45 19.55 -22.98
CA LEU A 17 15.29 18.92 -22.38
C LEU A 17 15.80 17.75 -21.54
N SER A 18 16.02 18.05 -20.26
CA SER A 18 16.15 17.06 -19.20
C SER A 18 14.81 16.35 -19.04
N GLU A 19 14.66 15.29 -19.80
CA GLU A 19 13.56 14.34 -19.68
C GLU A 19 13.67 13.69 -18.31
N LEU A 20 12.71 14.00 -17.44
CA LEU A 20 12.57 13.39 -16.14
C LEU A 20 12.44 11.88 -16.35
N LYS A 21 13.49 11.20 -15.92
CA LYS A 21 13.63 9.78 -15.65
C LYS A 21 12.39 9.27 -14.90
N ALA A 22 11.35 8.92 -15.64
CA ALA A 22 10.32 8.01 -15.17
C ALA A 22 10.99 6.64 -15.05
N ALA A 23 11.59 6.41 -13.88
CA ALA A 23 12.09 5.11 -13.51
C ALA A 23 10.91 4.12 -13.59
N PRO A 24 11.01 3.05 -14.38
CA PRO A 24 10.09 1.95 -14.26
C PRO A 24 10.37 1.27 -12.90
N PRO A 25 9.37 0.93 -12.08
CA PRO A 25 9.45 -0.33 -11.37
C PRO A 25 9.15 -1.40 -12.44
N GLU A 26 10.16 -1.85 -13.20
CA GLU A 26 10.90 -3.06 -12.84
C GLU A 26 9.98 -4.08 -12.16
N LYS A 27 9.27 -4.80 -13.04
CA LYS A 27 9.13 -6.25 -13.01
C LYS A 27 9.21 -6.82 -11.60
N ILE A 28 8.06 -6.89 -10.94
CA ILE A 28 7.92 -7.86 -9.85
C ILE A 28 7.95 -9.21 -10.55
N ASP A 29 9.10 -9.86 -10.43
CA ASP A 29 9.32 -11.28 -10.67
C ASP A 29 8.23 -12.03 -9.88
N TYR A 30 7.19 -12.50 -10.58
CA TYR A 30 6.19 -13.44 -10.04
C TYR A 30 6.87 -14.80 -9.91
N GLY A 31 7.86 -14.85 -9.02
CA GLY A 31 8.69 -15.99 -8.70
C GLY A 31 8.75 -16.16 -7.19
N GLN A 32 7.59 -16.42 -6.57
CA GLN A 32 7.61 -17.27 -5.39
C GLN A 32 6.29 -18.03 -5.24
N GLU A 33 6.45 -19.34 -5.20
CA GLU A 33 5.50 -20.33 -4.72
C GLU A 33 4.59 -19.74 -3.62
N ALA A 34 3.31 -19.61 -3.94
CA ALA A 34 2.28 -19.65 -2.93
C ALA A 34 2.22 -21.11 -2.42
N GLU A 35 3.16 -21.47 -1.56
CA GLU A 35 2.99 -22.61 -0.68
C GLU A 35 1.66 -22.42 0.06
N GLN A 36 0.67 -23.24 -0.28
CA GLN A 36 -0.62 -23.31 0.38
C GLN A 36 -0.41 -23.90 1.78
N THR A 37 0.09 -23.08 2.70
CA THR A 37 -0.18 -23.29 4.11
C THR A 37 -1.47 -22.53 4.38
N SER A 38 -2.56 -23.25 4.63
CA SER A 38 -3.83 -22.68 5.09
C SER A 38 -3.63 -22.04 6.46
N GLU A 39 -3.01 -20.86 6.49
CA GLU A 39 -2.84 -20.04 7.68
C GLU A 39 -3.88 -18.93 7.62
N TYR A 40 -4.78 -18.91 8.60
CA TYR A 40 -5.84 -17.92 8.77
C TYR A 40 -5.27 -16.49 8.75
N THR A 41 -5.29 -15.87 7.58
CA THR A 41 -4.71 -14.55 7.32
C THR A 41 -5.82 -13.57 7.01
N MET A 42 -5.81 -12.44 7.71
CA MET A 42 -6.74 -11.33 7.49
C MET A 42 -6.05 -10.25 6.67
N VAL A 43 -6.72 -9.77 5.62
CA VAL A 43 -6.22 -8.66 4.81
C VAL A 43 -7.02 -7.40 5.12
N ILE A 44 -6.33 -6.29 5.30
CA ILE A 44 -6.94 -4.97 5.48
C ILE A 44 -6.40 -4.04 4.39
N ASP A 45 -7.30 -3.33 3.72
CA ASP A 45 -7.00 -2.31 2.75
C ASP A 45 -6.94 -0.95 3.45
N PHE A 46 -5.78 -0.31 3.36
CA PHE A 46 -5.49 0.99 3.91
C PHE A 46 -5.32 2.03 2.80
N ARG A 47 -5.94 3.20 2.94
CA ARG A 47 -5.64 4.38 2.14
C ARG A 47 -4.51 5.17 2.80
N LEU A 48 -3.46 5.40 2.04
CA LEU A 48 -2.32 6.23 2.42
C LEU A 48 -2.68 7.72 2.30
N PRO A 49 -1.96 8.60 3.02
CA PRO A 49 -2.14 10.05 2.87
C PRO A 49 -1.81 10.56 1.45
N ASP A 50 -1.01 9.82 0.68
CA ASP A 50 -0.70 10.12 -0.72
C ASP A 50 -1.86 9.78 -1.70
N GLY A 51 -2.93 9.14 -1.19
CA GLY A 51 -4.08 8.71 -1.98
C GLY A 51 -3.96 7.30 -2.58
N SER A 52 -2.80 6.65 -2.42
CA SER A 52 -2.60 5.25 -2.81
C SER A 52 -3.26 4.27 -1.83
N CYS A 53 -3.65 3.08 -2.30
CA CYS A 53 -4.17 2.01 -1.46
C CYS A 53 -3.09 0.96 -1.20
N GLN A 54 -2.93 0.54 0.05
CA GLN A 54 -2.00 -0.51 0.49
C GLN A 54 -2.76 -1.63 1.18
N LYS A 55 -2.47 -2.87 0.81
CA LYS A 55 -3.03 -4.06 1.46
C LYS A 55 -2.04 -4.61 2.46
N SER A 56 -2.45 -4.71 3.72
CA SER A 56 -1.65 -5.33 4.77
C SER A 56 -2.31 -6.63 5.23
N SER A 57 -1.54 -7.71 5.23
CA SER A 57 -1.95 -9.03 5.70
C SER A 57 -1.52 -9.24 7.16
N PHE A 58 -2.39 -9.86 7.94
CA PHE A 58 -2.22 -10.10 9.36
C PHE A 58 -2.47 -11.57 9.64
N THR A 59 -1.52 -12.21 10.31
CA THR A 59 -1.59 -13.64 10.65
C THR A 59 -1.84 -13.90 12.13
N ARG A 60 -1.79 -12.85 12.97
CA ARG A 60 -1.90 -12.95 14.43
C ARG A 60 -2.65 -11.78 15.06
N ARG A 61 -3.29 -12.05 16.20
CA ARG A 61 -3.92 -11.04 17.06
C ARG A 61 -3.20 -10.93 18.42
N PRO A 62 -3.17 -9.74 19.06
CA PRO A 62 -3.78 -8.49 18.63
C PRO A 62 -3.04 -7.82 17.46
N LEU A 63 -3.78 -7.09 16.61
CA LEU A 63 -3.20 -6.35 15.48
C LEU A 63 -2.21 -5.28 15.94
N GLY A 64 -2.42 -4.71 17.13
CA GLY A 64 -1.58 -3.65 17.71
C GLY A 64 -1.64 -2.32 16.96
N LEU A 65 -2.77 -2.06 16.30
CA LEU A 65 -3.11 -0.80 15.68
C LEU A 65 -4.00 0.01 16.62
N ASP A 66 -3.60 1.24 16.90
CA ASP A 66 -4.39 2.24 17.61
C ASP A 66 -5.02 3.14 16.55
N ILE A 67 -6.32 2.98 16.35
CA ILE A 67 -7.14 3.72 15.39
C ILE A 67 -8.04 4.72 16.11
N ASP A 68 -8.32 5.85 15.46
CA ASP A 68 -9.24 6.85 15.98
C ASP A 68 -10.66 6.26 16.12
N LYS A 69 -11.37 6.62 17.19
CA LYS A 69 -12.73 6.13 17.50
C LYS A 69 -13.82 6.89 16.74
N LYS A 70 -13.47 7.41 15.56
CA LYS A 70 -14.35 8.16 14.67
C LYS A 70 -14.08 7.71 13.23
N MET A 71 -15.04 8.00 12.35
CA MET A 71 -14.83 7.80 10.92
C MET A 71 -14.19 9.03 10.29
N PRO A 72 -13.27 8.85 9.33
CA PRO A 72 -12.70 7.56 8.90
C PRO A 72 -11.75 6.96 9.95
N MET A 73 -11.65 5.62 10.01
CA MET A 73 -10.76 4.93 10.96
C MET A 73 -9.29 5.11 10.58
N THR A 74 -8.70 6.20 11.06
CA THR A 74 -7.29 6.52 10.84
C THR A 74 -6.41 5.87 11.90
N THR A 75 -5.36 5.18 11.48
CA THR A 75 -4.29 4.66 12.34
C THR A 75 -3.56 5.84 12.97
N MET A 76 -3.71 6.04 14.27
CA MET A 76 -3.02 7.08 15.04
C MET A 76 -1.69 6.59 15.60
N ARG A 77 -1.58 5.30 15.89
CA ARG A 77 -0.37 4.70 16.44
C ARG A 77 -0.29 3.23 16.04
N VAL A 78 0.93 2.75 15.82
CA VAL A 78 1.24 1.34 15.63
C VAL A 78 2.13 0.91 16.78
N ARG A 79 1.81 -0.20 17.44
CA ARG A 79 2.62 -0.71 18.56
C ARG A 79 3.84 -1.46 18.04
N ASP A 80 4.99 -1.19 18.64
CA ASP A 80 6.22 -1.90 18.34
C ASP A 80 6.09 -3.40 18.65
N GLY A 81 6.60 -4.25 17.74
CA GLY A 81 6.51 -5.71 17.87
C GLY A 81 5.12 -6.30 17.61
N SER A 82 4.14 -5.48 17.19
CA SER A 82 2.80 -5.96 16.84
C SER A 82 2.71 -6.57 15.44
N ALA A 83 1.56 -7.18 15.13
CA ALA A 83 1.26 -7.62 13.76
C ALA A 83 1.20 -6.44 12.78
N GLY A 84 0.68 -5.29 13.19
CA GLY A 84 0.59 -4.08 12.37
C GLY A 84 1.95 -3.53 11.96
N GLN A 85 2.91 -3.52 12.88
CA GLN A 85 4.29 -3.14 12.54
C GLN A 85 4.90 -4.16 11.57
N ALA A 86 4.71 -5.45 11.81
CA ALA A 86 5.22 -6.50 10.92
C ALA A 86 4.59 -6.46 9.53
N ALA A 87 3.34 -6.03 9.42
CA ALA A 87 2.61 -5.84 8.17
C ALA A 87 2.92 -4.50 7.46
N GLY A 88 3.83 -3.69 8.02
CA GLY A 88 4.26 -2.42 7.45
C GLY A 88 3.20 -1.31 7.50
N VAL A 89 2.20 -1.42 8.38
CA VAL A 89 1.21 -0.35 8.56
C VAL A 89 1.86 0.84 9.23
N GLU A 90 1.56 2.05 8.73
CA GLU A 90 2.06 3.28 9.31
C GLU A 90 0.93 4.17 9.87
N VAL A 91 1.35 5.15 10.67
CA VAL A 91 0.46 6.18 11.23
C VAL A 91 -0.03 7.10 10.10
N GLY A 92 -1.30 7.49 10.18
CA GLY A 92 -1.99 8.31 9.19
C GLY A 92 -2.73 7.51 8.12
N TRP A 93 -2.59 6.19 8.10
CA TRP A 93 -3.30 5.33 7.16
C TRP A 93 -4.76 5.18 7.56
N VAL A 94 -5.66 5.15 6.59
CA VAL A 94 -7.11 5.05 6.80
C VAL A 94 -7.60 3.67 6.38
N ILE A 95 -8.34 2.97 7.24
CA ILE A 95 -8.93 1.69 6.85
C ILE A 95 -10.09 1.93 5.89
N GLU A 96 -10.03 1.33 4.70
CA GLU A 96 -11.09 1.41 3.67
C GLU A 96 -11.88 0.13 3.55
N ALA A 97 -11.20 -1.02 3.64
CA ALA A 97 -11.82 -2.33 3.55
C ALA A 97 -11.12 -3.34 4.46
N ILE A 98 -11.88 -4.33 4.90
CA ILE A 98 -11.45 -5.37 5.83
C ILE A 98 -11.92 -6.70 5.27
N GLN A 99 -11.01 -7.63 4.99
CA GLN A 99 -11.30 -8.92 4.34
C GLN A 99 -12.07 -8.74 3.02
N GLY A 100 -11.77 -7.69 2.26
CA GLY A 100 -12.49 -7.33 1.03
C GLY A 100 -13.88 -6.71 1.25
N GLN A 101 -14.30 -6.50 2.50
CA GLN A 101 -15.51 -5.76 2.83
C GLN A 101 -15.18 -4.28 3.03
N SER A 102 -15.59 -3.42 2.09
CA SER A 102 -15.52 -1.97 2.28
C SER A 102 -16.34 -1.53 3.48
N ILE A 103 -15.73 -0.66 4.28
CA ILE A 103 -16.35 -0.02 5.44
C ILE A 103 -16.57 1.48 5.19
N GLU A 104 -16.30 1.95 3.97
CA GLU A 104 -16.59 3.33 3.55
C GLU A 104 -18.09 3.60 3.69
N GLY A 105 -18.43 4.70 4.38
CA GLY A 105 -19.82 5.06 4.67
C GLY A 105 -20.48 4.32 5.84
N MET A 106 -19.79 3.37 6.50
CA MET A 106 -20.28 2.76 7.75
C MET A 106 -20.00 3.65 8.97
N ASP A 107 -20.75 3.45 10.04
CA ASP A 107 -20.41 4.03 11.34
C ASP A 107 -19.18 3.36 11.95
N PHE A 108 -18.44 4.09 12.79
CA PHE A 108 -17.26 3.56 13.49
C PHE A 108 -17.58 2.26 14.23
N LYS A 109 -18.76 2.18 14.86
CA LYS A 109 -19.18 1.00 15.62
C LYS A 109 -19.31 -0.24 14.74
N ASP A 110 -20.00 -0.13 13.61
CA ASP A 110 -20.18 -1.22 12.65
C ASP A 110 -18.84 -1.64 12.03
N ALA A 111 -18.04 -0.66 11.61
CA ALA A 111 -16.74 -0.93 11.02
C ALA A 111 -15.75 -1.55 12.02
N TYR A 112 -15.78 -1.12 13.29
CA TYR A 112 -14.99 -1.69 14.37
C TYR A 112 -15.45 -3.12 14.71
N GLU A 113 -16.76 -3.39 14.68
CA GLU A 113 -17.30 -4.75 14.86
C GLU A 113 -16.83 -5.68 13.72
N VAL A 114 -16.79 -5.20 12.48
CA VAL A 114 -16.24 -5.94 11.34
C VAL A 114 -14.75 -6.22 11.55
N LEU A 115 -13.97 -5.21 11.91
CA LEU A 115 -12.54 -5.36 12.22
C LEU A 115 -12.32 -6.39 13.33
N LYS A 116 -13.09 -6.29 14.41
CA LYS A 116 -13.00 -7.18 15.57
C LYS A 116 -13.36 -8.61 15.19
N LYS A 117 -14.46 -8.83 14.47
CA LYS A 117 -14.88 -10.16 13.98
C LYS A 117 -13.84 -10.78 13.06
N ALA A 118 -13.34 -10.01 12.09
CA ALA A 118 -12.31 -10.49 11.18
C ALA A 118 -11.01 -10.81 11.93
N SER A 119 -10.64 -10.00 12.93
CA SER A 119 -9.46 -10.26 13.76
C SER A 119 -9.64 -11.45 14.72
N ALA A 120 -10.88 -11.86 15.03
CA ALA A 120 -11.15 -12.96 15.96
C ALA A 120 -10.82 -14.33 15.36
N ASP A 121 -10.80 -14.43 14.03
CA ASP A 121 -10.46 -15.65 13.29
C ASP A 121 -8.95 -15.92 13.25
N LEU A 122 -8.11 -14.93 13.60
CA LEU A 122 -6.66 -15.05 13.64
C LEU A 122 -6.21 -15.79 14.91
N ALA A 123 -5.05 -16.44 14.80
CA ALA A 123 -4.39 -17.09 15.92
C ALA A 123 -4.16 -16.10 17.09
N GLU A 124 -4.68 -16.44 18.27
CA GLU A 124 -4.45 -15.71 19.51
C GLU A 124 -2.99 -15.94 19.94
N GLN A 125 -2.15 -14.91 19.89
CA GLN A 125 -0.90 -14.98 20.65
C GLN A 125 -1.23 -14.77 22.12
N SER A 126 -1.52 -15.90 22.78
CA SER A 126 -1.57 -15.98 24.23
C SER A 126 -0.16 -15.72 24.78
N PRO A 127 -0.01 -14.87 25.82
CA PRO A 127 1.27 -14.66 26.50
C PRO A 127 1.73 -15.91 27.29
#